data_AF-A0A7Y5VFD0-F1
#
_entry.id   AF-A0A7Y5VFD0-F1
#
_cell.length_a   1.000
_cell.length_b   1.000
_cell.length_c   1.000
_cell.angle_alpha   90.00
_cell.angle_beta   90.00
_cell.angle_gamma   90.00
#
_symmetry.space_group_name_H-M   'P 1'
#
loop_
_entity.id
_entity.type
_entity.pdbx_description
1 polymer ?
#
loop_
_entity_poly.entity_id
_entity_poly.type
_entity_poly.pdbx_seq_one_letter_code
_entity_poly.pdbx_strand_id
1 'polypeptide(L)'
;MDKNGDMDLLIKEEILEKAEITAEELIIEIAVHLYDIGRLSMGQARNLAQLDQISFQKELAKRDVYIQYDIKDLETDLENLRKLKGRKAS
;
A
#
# COMPACT_ATOMS: atom_id res chain seq x y z
N MET A 1 1.18 21.36 -15.32
CA MET A 1 0.05 20.57 -14.79
C MET A 1 0.09 20.71 -13.30
N ASP A 2 -0.98 21.28 -12.73
CA ASP A 2 -1.04 21.72 -11.34
C ASP A 2 -0.65 20.59 -10.38
N LYS A 3 0.34 20.89 -9.52
CA LYS A 3 0.67 20.11 -8.33
C LYS A 3 0.08 20.88 -7.16
N ASN A 4 -0.67 20.20 -6.30
CA ASN A 4 -1.36 20.67 -5.08
C ASN A 4 -2.81 21.13 -5.26
N GLY A 5 -3.72 20.18 -5.09
CA GLY A 5 -4.95 20.38 -4.33
C GLY A 5 -5.18 19.11 -3.52
N ASP A 6 -5.27 19.21 -2.20
CA ASP A 6 -5.86 18.15 -1.39
C ASP A 6 -7.27 17.94 -1.94
N MET A 7 -7.46 16.84 -2.68
CA MET A 7 -8.75 16.46 -3.23
C MET A 7 -9.38 15.49 -2.25
N ASP A 8 -10.42 15.95 -1.58
CA ASP A 8 -11.21 15.10 -0.69
C ASP A 8 -12.08 14.16 -1.51
N LEU A 9 -12.04 12.87 -1.17
CA LEU A 9 -12.98 11.89 -1.66
C LEU A 9 -14.13 11.76 -0.66
N LEU A 10 -15.31 12.29 -1.02
CA LEU A 10 -16.49 12.21 -0.16
C LEU A 10 -17.34 10.98 -0.51
N ILE A 11 -17.55 10.10 0.47
CA ILE A 11 -18.46 8.96 0.37
C ILE A 11 -19.60 9.20 1.36
N LYS A 12 -20.84 9.02 0.91
CA LYS A 12 -22.00 9.19 1.77
C LYS A 12 -22.17 7.98 2.67
N GLU A 13 -22.57 8.23 3.92
CA GLU A 13 -22.87 7.18 4.91
C GLU A 13 -23.87 6.13 4.40
N GLU A 14 -24.89 6.55 3.63
CA GLU A 14 -25.89 5.63 3.05
C GLU A 14 -25.29 4.54 2.15
N ILE A 15 -24.10 4.76 1.60
CA ILE A 15 -23.38 3.77 0.80
C ILE A 15 -22.65 2.78 1.70
N LEU A 16 -22.07 3.27 2.80
CA LEU A 16 -21.40 2.44 3.81
C LEU A 16 -22.40 1.51 4.51
N GLU A 17 -23.56 2.05 4.89
CA GLU A 17 -24.66 1.28 5.49
C GLU A 17 -25.14 0.16 4.56
N LYS A 18 -25.34 0.46 3.27
CA LYS A 18 -25.76 -0.54 2.26
C LYS A 18 -24.71 -1.61 2.00
N ALA A 19 -23.44 -1.26 2.15
CA ALA A 19 -22.33 -2.18 1.99
C ALA A 19 -22.00 -2.94 3.29
N GLU A 20 -22.69 -2.63 4.39
CA GLU A 20 -22.44 -3.19 5.73
C GLU A 20 -20.96 -3.07 6.14
N ILE A 21 -20.34 -1.93 5.83
CA ILE A 21 -18.91 -1.68 6.04
C ILE A 21 -18.71 -0.32 6.71
N THR A 22 -17.72 -0.23 7.59
CA THR A 22 -17.29 1.04 8.19
C THR A 22 -16.38 1.84 7.25
N ALA A 23 -16.20 3.14 7.53
CA ALA A 23 -15.28 3.97 6.77
C ALA A 23 -13.83 3.46 6.87
N GLU A 24 -13.41 3.04 8.06
CA GLU A 24 -12.09 2.48 8.32
C GLU A 24 -11.87 1.18 7.54
N GLU A 25 -12.84 0.28 7.54
CA GLU A 25 -12.78 -0.97 6.76
C GLU A 25 -12.71 -0.68 5.27
N LEU A 26 -13.48 0.28 4.76
CA LEU A 26 -13.42 0.67 3.34
C LEU A 26 -12.05 1.23 2.96
N ILE A 27 -11.43 2.04 3.83
CA ILE A 27 -10.06 2.54 3.61
C ILE A 27 -9.07 1.38 3.54
N ILE A 28 -9.20 0.38 4.42
CA ILE A 28 -8.38 -0.83 4.40
C ILE A 28 -8.59 -1.60 3.09
N GLU A 29 -9.84 -1.80 2.65
CA GLU A 29 -10.14 -2.47 1.38
C GLU A 29 -9.48 -1.76 0.19
N ILE A 30 -9.58 -0.43 0.13
CA ILE A 30 -8.96 0.37 -0.93
C ILE A 30 -7.43 0.25 -0.86
N ALA A 31 -6.85 0.33 0.34
CA ALA A 31 -5.41 0.21 0.52
C ALA A 31 -4.88 -1.17 0.10
N VAL A 32 -5.58 -2.24 0.49
CA VAL A 32 -5.24 -3.62 0.10
C VAL A 32 -5.37 -3.79 -1.41
N HIS A 33 -6.48 -3.36 -2.00
CA HIS A 33 -6.69 -3.49 -3.44
C HIS A 33 -5.61 -2.76 -4.24
N LEU A 34 -5.29 -1.51 -3.87
CA LEU A 34 -4.27 -0.72 -4.55
C LEU A 34 -2.86 -1.30 -4.39
N TYR A 35 -2.56 -1.98 -3.28
CA TYR A 35 -1.33 -2.74 -3.12
C TYR A 35 -1.32 -3.97 -4.05
N ASP A 36 -2.39 -4.76 -4.06
CA ASP A 36 -2.50 -5.99 -4.84
C ASP A 36 -2.33 -5.74 -6.35
N ILE A 37 -2.92 -4.67 -6.88
CA ILE A 37 -2.76 -4.29 -8.29
C ILE A 37 -1.46 -3.51 -8.58
N GLY A 38 -0.52 -3.44 -7.61
CA GLY A 38 0.79 -2.81 -7.76
C GLY A 38 0.76 -1.29 -7.93
N ARG A 39 -0.34 -0.63 -7.53
CA ARG A 39 -0.51 0.82 -7.64
C ARG A 39 0.06 1.60 -6.46
N LEU A 40 0.08 0.99 -5.28
CA LEU A 40 0.73 1.52 -4.08
C LEU A 40 1.80 0.53 -3.59
N SER A 41 2.93 1.05 -3.13
CA SER A 41 3.90 0.23 -2.40
C SER A 41 3.36 -0.14 -1.01
N MET A 42 3.97 -1.15 -0.38
CA MET A 42 3.63 -1.56 0.99
C MET A 42 3.59 -0.38 1.98
N GLY A 43 4.57 0.53 1.87
CA GLY A 43 4.64 1.73 2.71
C GLY A 43 3.51 2.73 2.44
N GLN A 44 3.12 2.91 1.18
CA GLN A 44 2.03 3.82 0.82
C GLN A 44 0.67 3.24 1.22
N ALA A 45 0.43 1.96 0.96
CA ALA A 45 -0.82 1.29 1.28
C ALA A 45 -1.08 1.22 2.80
N ARG A 46 -0.07 0.84 3.60
CA ARG A 46 -0.23 0.83 5.08
C ARG A 46 -0.47 2.23 5.66
N ASN A 47 0.12 3.26 5.06
CA ASN A 47 -0.10 4.64 5.48
C ASN A 47 -1.53 5.10 5.16
N LEU A 48 -2.07 4.72 3.99
CA LEU A 48 -3.48 4.96 3.64
C LEU A 48 -4.42 4.26 4.64
N ALA A 49 -4.14 3.00 4.97
CA ALA A 49 -4.89 2.22 5.95
C ALA A 49 -4.71 2.69 7.41
N GLN A 50 -3.77 3.62 7.68
CA GLN A 50 -3.38 4.03 9.03
C GLN A 50 -2.96 2.86 9.94
N LEU A 51 -2.34 1.84 9.35
CA LEU A 51 -1.88 0.64 10.05
C LEU A 51 -0.36 0.57 10.12
N ASP A 52 0.15 -0.03 11.20
CA ASP A 52 1.53 -0.50 11.23
C ASP A 52 1.73 -1.67 10.26
N GLN A 53 2.99 -2.01 9.99
CA GLN A 53 3.33 -3.05 9.02
C GLN A 53 2.75 -4.42 9.35
N ILE A 54 2.73 -4.83 10.62
CA ILE A 54 2.25 -6.15 11.04
C ILE A 54 0.73 -6.20 10.92
N SER A 55 0.04 -5.15 11.37
CA SER A 55 -1.41 -5.05 11.23
C SER A 55 -1.85 -5.04 9.77
N PHE A 56 -1.17 -4.31 8.90
CA PHE A 56 -1.46 -4.31 7.47
C PHE A 56 -1.19 -5.68 6.81
N GLN A 57 -0.11 -6.38 7.19
CA GLN A 57 0.15 -7.74 6.72
C GLN A 57 -0.95 -8.73 7.11
N LYS A 58 -1.57 -8.57 8.29
CA LYS A 58 -2.74 -9.38 8.68
C LYS A 58 -3.95 -9.09 7.80
N GLU A 59 -4.18 -7.84 7.42
CA GLU A 59 -5.27 -7.46 6.53
C GLU A 59 -5.08 -8.02 5.11
N LEU A 60 -3.84 -8.05 4.61
CA LEU A 60 -3.49 -8.71 3.36
C LEU A 60 -3.78 -10.22 3.43
N ALA A 61 -3.34 -10.89 4.50
CA ALA A 61 -3.52 -12.33 4.68
C ALA A 61 -5.00 -12.75 4.77
N LYS A 62 -5.86 -11.93 5.40
CA LYS A 62 -7.32 -12.19 5.45
C LYS A 62 -7.98 -12.24 4.07
N ARG A 63 -7.37 -11.60 3.06
CA ARG A 63 -7.92 -11.42 1.71
C ARG A 63 -7.14 -12.20 0.65
N ASP A 64 -6.31 -13.16 1.08
CA ASP A 64 -5.42 -13.95 0.22
C ASP A 64 -4.50 -13.09 -0.66
N VAL A 65 -4.21 -11.85 -0.22
CA VAL A 65 -3.22 -11.00 -0.87
C VAL A 65 -1.86 -11.36 -0.29
N TYR A 66 -1.14 -12.21 -1.01
CA TYR A 66 0.20 -12.59 -0.62
C TYR A 66 1.17 -11.44 -0.90
N ILE A 67 2.24 -11.35 -0.09
CA ILE A 67 3.33 -10.43 -0.36
C ILE A 67 3.86 -10.79 -1.75
N GLN A 68 3.56 -9.93 -2.73
CA GLN A 68 4.10 -10.02 -4.06
C GLN A 68 5.56 -9.59 -3.91
N TYR A 69 6.47 -10.53 -3.61
CA TYR A 69 7.90 -10.31 -3.79
C TYR A 69 8.11 -10.28 -5.31
N ASP A 70 7.79 -9.15 -5.92
CA ASP A 70 7.79 -9.00 -7.37
C ASP A 70 9.23 -8.80 -7.88
N ILE A 71 9.39 -8.82 -9.21
CA ILE A 71 10.70 -8.62 -9.84
C ILE A 71 11.29 -7.23 -9.50
N LYS A 72 10.47 -6.19 -9.29
CA LYS A 72 10.95 -4.87 -8.87
C LYS A 72 11.49 -4.87 -7.45
N ASP A 73 10.95 -5.67 -6.53
CA ASP A 73 11.52 -5.80 -5.18
C ASP A 73 12.91 -6.46 -5.27
N LEU A 74 13.06 -7.50 -6.09
CA LEU A 74 14.36 -8.09 -6.41
C LEU A 74 15.31 -7.10 -7.10
N GLU A 75 14.82 -6.31 -8.06
CA GLU A 75 15.60 -5.30 -8.77
C GLU A 75 16.04 -4.18 -7.82
N THR A 76 15.18 -3.76 -6.90
CA THR A 76 15.47 -2.76 -5.87
C THR A 76 16.56 -3.26 -4.93
N ASP A 77 16.50 -4.53 -4.51
CA ASP A 77 17.53 -5.14 -3.69
C ASP A 77 18.86 -5.29 -4.46
N LEU A 78 18.82 -5.67 -5.74
CA LEU A 78 20.01 -5.72 -6.60
C LEU A 78 20.64 -4.34 -6.81
N GLU A 79 19.82 -3.30 -7.01
CA GLU A 79 20.22 -1.90 -7.11
C GLU A 79 20.90 -1.43 -5.82
N ASN A 80 20.30 -1.74 -4.66
CA ASN A 80 20.85 -1.43 -3.35
C ASN A 80 22.19 -2.15 -3.09
N LEU A 81 22.31 -3.42 -3.48
CA LEU A 81 23.56 -4.21 -3.38
C LEU A 81 24.68 -3.65 -4.28
N ARG A 82 24.35 -3.20 -5.50
CA ARG A 82 25.31 -2.52 -6.40
C ARG A 82 25.84 -1.24 -5.78
N LYS A 83 24.97 -0.42 -5.18
CA LYS A 83 25.34 0.81 -4.47
C LYS A 83 26.24 0.54 -3.26
N LEU A 84 26.00 -0.56 -2.54
CA LEU A 84 26.84 -0.98 -1.40
C LEU A 84 28.23 -1.46 -1.84
N LYS A 85 28.33 -2.23 -2.92
CA LYS A 85 29.63 -2.68 -3.46
C LYS A 85 30.47 -1.53 -4.01
N GLY A 86 29.86 -0.52 -4.62
CA GLY A 86 30.55 0.69 -5.09
C GLY A 86 31.14 1.56 -3.97
N ARG A 87 30.63 1.47 -2.73
CA ARG A 87 31.13 2.25 -1.58
C ARG A 87 32.30 1.61 -0.84
N LYS A 88 32.71 0.39 -1.20
CA LYS A 88 33.89 -0.30 -0.62
C LYS A 88 35.18 -0.11 -1.44
N ALA A 89 35.17 0.77 -2.43
CA ALA A 89 36.35 1.16 -3.21
C ALA A 89 36.61 2.67 -3.08
N SER A 90 36.90 3.11 -1.86
CA SER A 90 37.56 4.39 -1.56
C SER A 90 38.32 4.26 -0.24
#